data_AF-A0A9D4CMV6-F1
#
_entry.id   AF-A0A9D4CMV6-F1
#
_cell.length_a   1.000
_cell.length_b   1.000
_cell.length_c   1.000
_cell.angle_alpha   90.00
_cell.angle_beta   90.00
_cell.angle_gamma   90.00
#
_symmetry.space_group_name_H-M   'P 1'
#
loop_
_entity.id
_entity.type
_entity.pdbx_description
1 polymer ?
#
loop_
_entity_poly.entity_id
_entity_poly.type
_entity_poly.pdbx_seq_one_letter_code
_entity_poly.pdbx_strand_id
1 'polypeptide(L)'
;MAKLRFSQIKQWRQLCACVDGALAILKLQTYCGLKGNFEPIRKIARFKQKTFEMNEFDSNLMKTCKLLQEITPDKSKCIETFCECGDFIKWLQESMGESGQQKIKVFVDLAMSSVGDDQNKIVKVQCLHSAVIGYSPLIFDLKPQHGFSKVLERCRIVLKEFSANPKLPKQLVIHYLLLFINCWYVVCIYARAGFRVCV
;
A
#
# COMPACT_ATOMS: atom_id res chain seq x y z
N MET A 1 27.59 -34.58 -3.40
CA MET A 1 27.84 -33.29 -2.69
C MET A 1 27.58 -32.03 -3.52
N ALA A 2 27.87 -31.99 -4.84
CA ALA A 2 27.65 -30.79 -5.67
C ALA A 2 26.19 -30.33 -5.83
N LYS A 3 25.22 -31.28 -5.91
CA LYS A 3 23.78 -30.96 -6.07
C LYS A 3 23.18 -30.22 -4.86
N LEU A 4 23.59 -30.57 -3.64
CA LEU A 4 23.11 -29.91 -2.41
C LEU A 4 23.51 -28.43 -2.36
N ARG A 5 24.77 -28.13 -2.70
CA ARG A 5 25.29 -26.76 -2.73
C ARG A 5 24.58 -25.92 -3.79
N PHE A 6 24.30 -26.48 -4.96
CA PHE A 6 23.57 -25.77 -6.02
C PHE A 6 22.13 -25.44 -5.63
N SER A 7 21.40 -26.38 -5.01
CA SER A 7 20.05 -26.12 -4.51
C SER A 7 20.01 -25.04 -3.43
N GLN A 8 21.02 -25.00 -2.56
CA GLN A 8 21.13 -24.02 -1.48
C GLN A 8 21.44 -22.61 -2.01
N ILE A 9 22.34 -22.48 -2.99
CA ILE A 9 22.61 -21.20 -3.66
C ILE A 9 21.34 -20.68 -4.33
N LYS A 10 20.54 -21.56 -4.93
CA LYS A 10 19.26 -21.18 -5.54
C LYS A 10 18.25 -20.70 -4.49
N GLN A 11 18.12 -21.41 -3.37
CA GLN A 11 17.23 -21.02 -2.26
C GLN A 11 17.66 -19.68 -1.64
N TRP A 12 18.96 -19.48 -1.46
CA TRP A 12 19.52 -18.23 -0.97
C TRP A 12 19.20 -17.05 -1.90
N ARG A 13 19.44 -17.19 -3.21
CA ARG A 13 19.10 -16.16 -4.20
C ARG A 13 17.61 -15.82 -4.19
N GLN A 14 16.76 -16.83 -4.08
CA GLN A 14 15.32 -16.64 -3.96
C GLN A 14 14.99 -15.83 -2.71
N LEU A 15 15.52 -16.21 -1.56
CA LEU A 15 15.35 -15.48 -0.30
C LEU A 15 15.77 -14.03 -0.42
N CYS A 16 16.97 -13.75 -0.94
CA CYS A 16 17.45 -12.38 -1.15
C CYS A 16 16.49 -11.55 -2.02
N ALA A 17 15.94 -12.15 -3.08
CA ALA A 17 14.98 -11.46 -3.96
C ALA A 17 13.65 -11.13 -3.25
N CYS A 18 13.29 -11.86 -2.20
CA CYS A 18 12.07 -11.68 -1.42
C CYS A 18 12.21 -10.67 -0.27
N VAL A 19 13.44 -10.29 0.11
CA VAL A 19 13.71 -9.50 1.32
C VAL A 19 13.06 -8.12 1.27
N ASP A 20 13.20 -7.40 0.15
CA ASP A 20 12.65 -6.04 0.04
C ASP A 20 11.11 -6.07 0.06
N GLY A 21 10.50 -7.05 -0.60
CA GLY A 21 9.05 -7.29 -0.51
C GLY A 21 8.61 -7.63 0.92
N ALA A 22 9.38 -8.45 1.66
CA ALA A 22 9.10 -8.75 3.06
C ALA A 22 9.16 -7.47 3.93
N LEU A 23 10.16 -6.62 3.72
CA LEU A 23 10.31 -5.36 4.45
C LEU A 23 9.18 -4.38 4.15
N ALA A 24 8.77 -4.25 2.89
CA ALA A 24 7.64 -3.41 2.50
C ALA A 24 6.35 -3.87 3.19
N ILE A 25 6.10 -5.18 3.28
CA ILE A 25 4.93 -5.73 3.99
C ILE A 25 5.03 -5.52 5.51
N LEU A 26 6.21 -5.61 6.13
CA LEU A 26 6.37 -5.30 7.57
C LEU A 26 6.20 -3.80 7.86
N LYS A 27 6.64 -2.93 6.95
CA LYS A 27 6.39 -1.48 7.03
C LYS A 27 4.88 -1.23 6.98
N LEU A 28 4.18 -1.86 6.04
CA LEU A 28 2.72 -1.80 5.92
C LEU A 28 2.02 -2.35 7.17
N GLN A 29 2.50 -3.47 7.73
CA GLN A 29 1.96 -4.04 8.97
C GLN A 29 2.01 -3.03 10.12
N THR A 30 3.18 -2.41 10.30
CA THR A 30 3.41 -1.42 11.36
C THR A 30 2.53 -0.19 11.16
N TYR A 31 2.46 0.29 9.92
CA TYR A 31 1.66 1.46 9.54
C TYR A 31 0.16 1.23 9.77
N CYS A 32 -0.39 0.12 9.28
CA CYS A 32 -1.81 -0.21 9.41
C CYS A 32 -2.19 -0.78 10.80
N GLY A 33 -1.24 -0.87 11.75
CA GLY A 33 -1.50 -1.39 13.09
C GLY A 33 -1.96 -2.85 13.11
N LEU A 34 -1.48 -3.68 12.18
CA LEU A 34 -1.95 -5.06 12.01
C LEU A 34 -1.31 -5.98 13.07
N LYS A 35 -2.19 -6.65 13.82
CA LYS A 35 -1.87 -7.54 14.94
C LYS A 35 -1.97 -9.02 14.59
N GLY A 36 -2.28 -9.36 13.33
CA GLY A 36 -2.31 -10.75 12.86
C GLY A 36 -0.93 -11.40 12.84
N ASN A 37 -0.85 -12.64 12.36
CA ASN A 37 0.42 -13.37 12.27
C ASN A 37 1.26 -12.89 11.08
N PHE A 38 2.49 -12.41 11.36
CA PHE A 38 3.52 -12.03 10.38
C PHE A 38 4.88 -12.70 10.64
N GLU A 39 4.94 -13.70 11.52
CA GLU A 39 6.19 -14.43 11.82
C GLU A 39 6.88 -14.99 10.56
N PRO A 40 6.17 -15.57 9.56
CA PRO A 40 6.82 -16.04 8.34
C PRO A 40 7.54 -14.93 7.56
N ILE A 41 6.95 -13.72 7.53
CA ILE A 41 7.53 -12.56 6.84
C ILE A 41 8.70 -11.98 7.65
N ARG A 42 8.57 -11.89 8.98
CA ARG A 42 9.67 -11.49 9.87
C ARG A 42 10.88 -12.39 9.73
N LYS A 43 10.66 -13.70 9.61
CA LYS A 43 11.74 -14.67 9.36
C LYS A 43 12.49 -14.33 8.07
N ILE A 44 11.79 -14.03 6.97
CA ILE A 44 12.40 -13.63 5.69
C ILE A 44 13.13 -12.28 5.79
N ALA A 45 12.56 -11.29 6.49
CA ALA A 45 13.17 -9.97 6.61
C ALA A 45 14.50 -9.99 7.40
N ARG A 46 14.64 -10.89 8.39
CA ARG A 46 15.87 -11.05 9.18
C ARG A 46 17.08 -11.46 8.33
N PHE A 47 16.87 -12.05 7.14
CA PHE A 47 17.95 -12.43 6.22
C PHE A 47 18.73 -11.24 5.66
N LYS A 48 18.24 -10.00 5.76
CA LYS A 48 19.00 -8.80 5.38
C LYS A 48 20.20 -8.52 6.31
N GLN A 49 20.13 -8.97 7.56
CA GLN A 49 21.04 -8.53 8.62
C GLN A 49 22.02 -9.59 9.12
N LYS A 50 21.88 -10.86 8.70
CA LYS A 50 22.70 -11.96 9.22
C LYS A 50 23.11 -12.95 8.13
N THR A 51 24.32 -13.48 8.26
CA THR A 51 24.76 -14.74 7.64
C THR A 51 24.10 -15.90 8.38
N PHE A 52 23.36 -16.75 7.67
CA PHE A 52 22.54 -17.83 8.24
C PHE A 52 23.11 -19.22 7.97
N GLU A 53 22.81 -20.16 8.87
CA GLU A 53 23.21 -21.57 8.76
C GLU A 53 22.21 -22.39 7.91
N MET A 54 22.71 -23.48 7.29
CA MET A 54 22.00 -24.29 6.29
C MET A 54 20.69 -24.97 6.77
N ASN A 55 20.49 -25.04 8.07
CA ASN A 55 19.40 -25.68 8.80
C ASN A 55 18.15 -24.80 8.91
N GLU A 56 18.24 -23.53 8.50
CA GLU A 56 17.11 -22.58 8.62
C GLU A 56 16.20 -22.51 7.38
N PHE A 57 16.61 -23.13 6.27
CA PHE A 57 15.88 -23.23 5.00
C PHE A 57 14.77 -24.29 5.06
N ASP A 58 13.75 -24.07 5.89
CA ASP A 58 12.57 -24.92 5.92
C ASP A 58 11.67 -24.69 4.68
N SER A 59 10.97 -25.75 4.29
CA SER A 59 9.92 -25.77 3.27
C SER A 59 8.89 -24.63 3.40
N ASN A 60 8.48 -24.28 4.62
CA ASN A 60 7.53 -23.18 4.84
C ASN A 60 8.12 -21.81 4.50
N LEU A 61 9.40 -21.59 4.84
CA LEU A 61 10.11 -20.36 4.49
C LEU A 61 10.17 -20.17 2.97
N MET A 62 10.50 -21.25 2.25
CA MET A 62 10.57 -21.22 0.79
C MET A 62 9.19 -21.02 0.14
N LYS A 63 8.12 -21.57 0.72
CA LYS A 63 6.73 -21.28 0.29
C LYS A 63 6.39 -19.80 0.47
N THR A 64 6.70 -19.21 1.63
CA THR A 64 6.45 -17.80 1.88
C THR A 64 7.27 -16.90 0.95
N CYS A 65 8.53 -17.25 0.67
CA CYS A 65 9.31 -16.49 -0.30
C CYS A 65 8.74 -16.59 -1.72
N LYS A 66 8.29 -17.77 -2.18
CA LYS A 66 7.58 -17.88 -3.47
C LYS A 66 6.38 -16.94 -3.57
N LEU A 67 5.63 -16.76 -2.48
CA LEU A 67 4.52 -15.80 -2.44
C LEU A 67 4.98 -14.34 -2.56
N LEU A 68 6.16 -14.02 -2.02
CA LEU A 68 6.74 -12.67 -2.08
C LEU A 68 7.50 -12.37 -3.37
N GLN A 69 7.90 -13.38 -4.16
CA GLN A 69 8.60 -13.19 -5.45
C GLN A 69 7.80 -12.36 -6.45
N GLU A 70 6.47 -12.33 -6.31
CA GLU A 70 5.59 -11.50 -7.14
C GLU A 70 5.72 -10.00 -6.84
N ILE A 71 6.26 -9.65 -5.67
CA ILE A 71 6.53 -8.28 -5.25
C ILE A 71 7.93 -7.90 -5.74
N THR A 72 7.99 -7.35 -6.94
CA THR A 72 9.22 -6.76 -7.51
C THR A 72 9.63 -5.49 -6.74
N PRO A 73 10.85 -4.97 -6.95
CA PRO A 73 11.28 -3.71 -6.33
C PRO A 73 10.32 -2.54 -6.59
N ASP A 74 9.80 -2.39 -7.81
CA ASP A 74 8.83 -1.32 -8.14
C ASP A 74 7.51 -1.47 -7.38
N LYS A 75 7.04 -2.72 -7.23
CA LYS A 75 5.84 -3.05 -6.45
C LYS A 75 6.08 -2.82 -4.95
N SER A 76 7.28 -3.10 -4.46
CA SER A 76 7.69 -2.75 -3.09
C SER A 76 7.63 -1.24 -2.88
N LYS A 77 8.16 -0.45 -3.83
CA LYS A 77 8.10 1.01 -3.75
C LYS A 77 6.68 1.56 -3.81
N CYS A 78 5.78 0.93 -4.58
CA CYS A 78 4.35 1.25 -4.59
C CYS A 78 3.71 1.10 -3.20
N ILE A 79 4.04 0.03 -2.46
CA ILE A 79 3.58 -0.18 -1.07
C ILE A 79 4.24 0.80 -0.09
N GLU A 80 5.53 1.07 -0.27
CA GLU A 80 6.24 2.04 0.57
C GLU A 80 5.68 3.45 0.43
N THR A 81 5.36 3.87 -0.80
CA THR A 81 4.77 5.18 -1.10
C THR A 81 3.41 5.34 -0.40
N PHE A 82 2.61 4.27 -0.35
CA PHE A 82 1.38 4.26 0.44
C PHE A 82 1.65 4.52 1.93
N CYS A 83 2.67 3.88 2.50
CA CYS A 83 3.06 4.10 3.90
C CYS A 83 3.64 5.51 4.13
N GLU A 84 4.30 6.09 3.13
CA GLU A 84 4.83 7.47 3.17
C GLU A 84 3.71 8.52 3.15
N CYS A 85 2.60 8.24 2.47
CA CYS A 85 1.41 9.11 2.43
C CYS A 85 0.48 8.92 3.65
N GLY A 86 1.04 8.50 4.78
CA GLY A 86 0.28 7.96 5.90
C GLY A 86 -0.78 8.91 6.47
N ASP A 87 -0.44 10.19 6.66
CA ASP A 87 -1.38 11.14 7.24
C ASP A 87 -2.62 11.35 6.35
N PHE A 88 -2.44 11.38 5.03
CA PHE A 88 -3.55 11.47 4.09
C PHE A 88 -4.41 10.21 4.07
N ILE A 89 -3.78 9.02 4.13
CA ILE A 89 -4.53 7.76 4.18
C ILE A 89 -5.34 7.66 5.47
N LYS A 90 -4.76 8.03 6.60
CA LYS A 90 -5.47 8.07 7.89
C LYS A 90 -6.64 9.06 7.84
N TRP A 91 -6.39 10.26 7.34
CA TRP A 91 -7.43 11.27 7.14
C TRP A 91 -8.56 10.77 6.23
N LEU A 92 -8.23 10.04 5.15
CA LEU A 92 -9.24 9.40 4.27
C LEU A 92 -10.07 8.36 5.02
N GLN A 93 -9.44 7.50 5.83
CA GLN A 93 -10.13 6.48 6.61
C GLN A 93 -11.09 7.11 7.63
N GLU A 94 -10.64 8.16 8.33
CA GLU A 94 -11.43 8.88 9.33
C GLU A 94 -12.60 9.65 8.69
N SER A 95 -12.37 10.30 7.56
CA SER A 95 -13.38 11.10 6.87
C SER A 95 -14.43 10.25 6.17
N MET A 96 -14.04 9.10 5.60
CA MET A 96 -14.90 8.29 4.74
C MET A 96 -15.56 7.11 5.49
N GLY A 97 -14.96 6.61 6.58
CA GLY A 97 -15.50 5.51 7.38
C GLY A 97 -15.59 4.17 6.62
N GLU A 98 -16.34 3.21 7.17
CA GLU A 98 -16.40 1.82 6.66
C GLU A 98 -16.97 1.69 5.23
N SER A 99 -17.77 2.67 4.76
CA SER A 99 -18.31 2.71 3.39
C SER A 99 -17.49 3.60 2.45
N GLY A 100 -16.19 3.70 2.68
CA GLY A 100 -15.37 4.76 2.08
C GLY A 100 -15.32 4.78 0.56
N GLN A 101 -15.44 3.63 -0.11
CA GLN A 101 -15.51 3.53 -1.58
C GLN A 101 -16.77 4.19 -2.18
N GLN A 102 -17.91 4.17 -1.48
CA GLN A 102 -19.12 4.81 -1.99
C GLN A 102 -19.10 6.32 -1.73
N LYS A 103 -18.59 6.72 -0.56
CA LYS A 103 -18.49 8.14 -0.19
C LYS A 103 -17.46 8.90 -1.02
N ILE A 104 -16.34 8.26 -1.41
CA ILE A 104 -15.35 8.93 -2.26
C ILE A 104 -15.94 9.31 -3.62
N LYS A 105 -16.85 8.50 -4.17
CA LYS A 105 -17.52 8.83 -5.44
C LYS A 105 -18.36 10.09 -5.30
N VAL A 106 -19.22 10.15 -4.28
CA VAL A 106 -20.03 11.34 -3.98
C VAL A 106 -19.15 12.56 -3.74
N PHE A 107 -18.04 12.40 -3.00
CA PHE A 107 -17.09 13.48 -2.76
C PHE A 107 -16.46 14.00 -4.05
N VAL A 108 -16.06 13.10 -4.94
CA VAL A 108 -15.48 13.44 -6.24
C VAL A 108 -16.51 14.15 -7.12
N ASP A 109 -17.76 13.69 -7.14
CA ASP A 109 -18.84 14.34 -7.89
C ASP A 109 -19.08 15.79 -7.39
N LEU A 110 -19.08 16.00 -6.06
CA LEU A 110 -19.19 17.33 -5.44
C LEU A 110 -17.96 18.21 -5.70
N ALA A 111 -16.76 17.63 -5.70
CA ALA A 111 -15.54 18.36 -6.02
C ALA A 111 -15.54 18.78 -7.49
N MET A 112 -15.94 17.89 -8.39
CA MET A 112 -16.07 18.16 -9.83
C MET A 112 -17.07 19.29 -10.11
N SER A 113 -18.22 19.31 -9.45
CA SER A 113 -19.20 20.41 -9.60
C SER A 113 -18.69 21.74 -9.04
N SER A 114 -17.79 21.71 -8.05
CA SER A 114 -17.18 22.89 -7.43
C SER A 114 -15.98 23.46 -8.21
N VAL A 115 -15.39 22.66 -9.10
CA VAL A 115 -14.23 23.05 -9.90
C VAL A 115 -14.63 23.92 -11.10
N GLY A 116 -15.82 23.73 -11.66
CA GLY A 116 -16.24 24.37 -12.91
C GLY A 116 -15.39 23.88 -14.09
N ASP A 117 -14.94 24.79 -14.95
CA ASP A 117 -14.22 24.46 -16.20
C ASP A 117 -12.68 24.52 -16.10
N ASP A 118 -12.14 24.68 -14.88
CA ASP A 118 -10.69 24.71 -14.65
C ASP A 118 -10.07 23.32 -14.87
N GLN A 119 -9.53 23.12 -16.07
CA GLN A 119 -8.94 21.85 -16.51
C GLN A 119 -7.84 21.32 -15.58
N ASN A 120 -7.04 22.21 -14.99
CA ASN A 120 -5.97 21.81 -14.06
C ASN A 120 -6.56 21.21 -12.78
N LYS A 121 -7.62 21.83 -12.25
CA LYS A 121 -8.33 21.32 -11.08
C LYS A 121 -9.12 20.04 -11.40
N ILE A 122 -9.71 19.93 -12.59
CA ILE A 122 -10.40 18.70 -13.04
C ILE A 122 -9.44 17.51 -13.05
N VAL A 123 -8.28 17.66 -13.69
CA VAL A 123 -7.26 16.59 -13.76
C VAL A 123 -6.80 16.18 -12.36
N LYS A 124 -6.68 17.14 -11.45
CA LYS A 124 -6.35 16.88 -10.03
C LYS A 124 -7.44 16.04 -9.36
N VAL A 125 -8.71 16.41 -9.46
CA VAL A 125 -9.80 15.63 -8.84
C VAL A 125 -9.88 14.21 -9.40
N GLN A 126 -9.67 14.04 -10.72
CA GLN A 126 -9.63 12.72 -11.36
C GLN A 126 -8.42 11.87 -10.93
N CYS A 127 -7.25 12.48 -10.75
CA CYS A 127 -6.06 11.78 -10.25
C CYS A 127 -6.26 11.31 -8.81
N LEU A 128 -6.88 12.13 -7.96
CA LEU A 128 -7.25 11.77 -6.59
C LEU A 128 -8.19 10.56 -6.57
N HIS A 129 -9.26 10.63 -7.36
CA HIS A 129 -10.21 9.53 -7.49
C HIS A 129 -9.54 8.22 -7.92
N SER A 130 -8.68 8.30 -8.94
CA SER A 130 -7.93 7.14 -9.46
C SER A 130 -6.99 6.55 -8.40
N ALA A 131 -6.29 7.40 -7.64
CA ALA A 131 -5.39 6.95 -6.58
C ALA A 131 -6.16 6.26 -5.44
N VAL A 132 -7.25 6.86 -4.96
CA VAL A 132 -8.04 6.30 -3.85
C VAL A 132 -8.69 4.98 -4.25
N ILE A 133 -9.23 4.87 -5.47
CA ILE A 133 -9.78 3.61 -5.97
C ILE A 133 -8.69 2.54 -6.08
N GLY A 134 -7.54 2.88 -6.69
CA GLY A 134 -6.45 1.92 -6.89
C GLY A 134 -5.86 1.40 -5.58
N TYR A 135 -5.83 2.21 -4.52
CA TYR A 135 -5.38 1.81 -3.18
C TYR A 135 -6.51 1.34 -2.26
N SER A 136 -7.78 1.36 -2.70
CA SER A 136 -8.93 1.09 -1.84
C SER A 136 -8.87 -0.25 -1.06
N PRO A 137 -8.31 -1.36 -1.60
CA PRO A 137 -8.16 -2.60 -0.82
C PRO A 137 -7.21 -2.47 0.38
N LEU A 138 -6.26 -1.54 0.35
CA LEU A 138 -5.37 -1.27 1.49
C LEU A 138 -5.94 -0.20 2.41
N ILE A 139 -6.67 0.78 1.87
CA ILE A 139 -7.28 1.87 2.64
C ILE A 139 -8.46 1.37 3.47
N PHE A 140 -9.40 0.63 2.86
CA PHE A 140 -10.70 0.34 3.49
C PHE A 140 -10.87 -1.13 3.90
N ASP A 141 -10.20 -2.07 3.25
CA ASP A 141 -10.44 -3.50 3.51
C ASP A 141 -9.51 -4.12 4.57
N LEU A 142 -8.45 -3.42 5.00
CA LEU A 142 -7.54 -3.94 6.01
C LEU A 142 -8.09 -3.71 7.42
N LYS A 143 -8.04 -4.76 8.24
CA LYS A 143 -8.50 -4.75 9.64
C LYS A 143 -7.37 -5.21 10.56
N PRO A 144 -7.31 -4.75 11.82
CA PRO A 144 -6.23 -5.07 12.75
C PRO A 144 -5.95 -6.57 12.91
N GLN A 145 -6.96 -7.42 12.82
CA GLN A 145 -6.83 -8.87 12.94
C GLN A 145 -6.22 -9.58 11.72
N HIS A 146 -6.06 -8.89 10.58
CA HIS A 146 -5.55 -9.53 9.37
C HIS A 146 -4.07 -9.92 9.53
N GLY A 147 -3.78 -11.20 9.28
CA GLY A 147 -2.42 -11.72 9.15
C GLY A 147 -1.86 -11.55 7.74
N PHE A 148 -0.60 -11.95 7.55
CA PHE A 148 0.14 -11.69 6.32
C PHE A 148 -0.54 -12.21 5.05
N SER A 149 -1.21 -13.37 5.11
CA SER A 149 -1.86 -13.97 3.94
C SER A 149 -2.96 -13.04 3.39
N LYS A 150 -3.80 -12.49 4.27
CA LYS A 150 -4.87 -11.57 3.88
C LYS A 150 -4.32 -10.22 3.43
N VAL A 151 -3.27 -9.72 4.08
CA VAL A 151 -2.58 -8.50 3.62
C VAL A 151 -2.01 -8.68 2.23
N LEU A 152 -1.34 -9.80 1.97
CA LEU A 152 -0.74 -10.09 0.67
C LEU A 152 -1.81 -10.20 -0.42
N GLU A 153 -2.97 -10.79 -0.12
CA GLU A 153 -4.13 -10.80 -1.02
C GLU A 153 -4.57 -9.39 -1.39
N ARG A 154 -4.71 -8.47 -0.41
CA ARG A 154 -5.07 -7.08 -0.68
C ARG A 154 -3.98 -6.32 -1.43
N CYS A 155 -2.71 -6.53 -1.08
CA CYS A 155 -1.58 -5.97 -1.81
C CYS A 155 -1.61 -6.42 -3.27
N ARG A 156 -1.87 -7.69 -3.57
CA ARG A 156 -1.94 -8.19 -4.96
C ARG A 156 -2.98 -7.46 -5.79
N ILE A 157 -4.12 -7.11 -5.22
CA ILE A 157 -5.15 -6.32 -5.92
C ILE A 157 -4.58 -4.94 -6.28
N VAL A 158 -3.99 -4.22 -5.31
CA VAL A 158 -3.36 -2.91 -5.56
C VAL A 158 -2.19 -3.00 -6.54
N LEU A 159 -1.38 -4.05 -6.46
CA LEU A 159 -0.24 -4.25 -7.35
C LEU A 159 -0.69 -4.58 -8.78
N LYS A 160 -1.87 -5.18 -8.96
CA LYS A 160 -2.50 -5.36 -10.26
C LYS A 160 -2.95 -4.01 -10.84
N GLU A 161 -3.59 -3.17 -10.03
CA GLU A 161 -3.94 -1.79 -10.41
C GLU A 161 -2.70 -0.97 -10.76
N PHE A 162 -1.62 -1.09 -9.99
CA PHE A 162 -0.33 -0.47 -10.30
C PHE A 162 0.25 -0.98 -11.63
N SER A 163 0.11 -2.26 -11.94
CA SER A 163 0.61 -2.82 -13.21
C SER A 163 -0.17 -2.26 -14.41
N ALA A 164 -1.45 -1.95 -14.23
CA ALA A 164 -2.28 -1.28 -15.24
C ALA A 164 -2.01 0.23 -15.31
N ASN A 165 -1.72 0.86 -14.17
CA ASN A 165 -1.41 2.28 -14.05
C ASN A 165 -0.11 2.51 -13.24
N PRO A 166 1.06 2.52 -13.90
CA PRO A 166 2.34 2.75 -13.22
C PRO A 166 2.48 4.14 -12.57
N LYS A 167 1.56 5.08 -12.88
CA LYS A 167 1.53 6.42 -12.27
C LYS A 167 0.79 6.45 -10.94
N LEU A 168 0.16 5.34 -10.53
CA LEU A 168 -0.65 5.24 -9.32
C LEU A 168 0.06 5.78 -8.05
N PRO A 169 1.33 5.44 -7.75
CA PRO A 169 2.02 5.98 -6.57
C PRO A 169 2.26 7.49 -6.68
N LYS A 170 2.56 8.00 -7.89
CA LYS A 170 2.77 9.44 -8.12
C LYS A 170 1.47 10.22 -7.92
N GLN A 171 0.34 9.68 -8.38
CA GLN A 171 -0.97 10.29 -8.18
C GLN A 171 -1.30 10.43 -6.68
N LEU A 172 -0.95 9.42 -5.87
CA LEU A 172 -1.14 9.46 -4.42
C LEU A 172 -0.30 10.58 -3.76
N VAL A 173 0.99 10.67 -4.10
CA VAL A 173 1.92 11.67 -3.52
C VAL A 173 1.55 13.10 -3.90
N ILE A 174 1.15 13.33 -5.16
CA ILE A 174 0.78 14.68 -5.63
C ILE A 174 -0.39 15.24 -4.81
N HIS A 175 -1.37 14.41 -4.46
CA HIS A 175 -2.51 14.87 -3.67
C HIS A 175 -2.21 15.01 -2.18
N TYR A 176 -1.37 14.13 -1.63
CA TYR A 176 -0.81 14.32 -0.28
C TYR A 176 -0.21 15.73 -0.11
N LEU A 177 0.63 16.16 -1.06
CA LEU A 177 1.29 17.47 -1.02
C LEU A 177 0.32 18.64 -1.26
N LEU A 178 -0.67 18.48 -2.14
CA LEU A 178 -1.63 19.55 -2.45
C LEU A 178 -2.60 19.82 -1.28
N LEU A 179 -2.98 18.80 -0.50
CA LEU A 179 -3.80 18.97 0.70
C LEU A 179 -3.05 19.70 1.81
N PHE A 180 -1.76 19.41 1.97
CA PHE A 180 -0.90 20.08 2.95
C PHE A 180 -0.59 21.54 2.59
N ILE A 181 -0.50 21.87 1.29
CA ILE A 181 -0.09 23.22 0.83
C ILE A 181 -1.29 24.14 0.55
N ASN A 182 -2.46 23.62 0.17
CA ASN A 182 -3.63 24.42 -0.23
C ASN A 182 -4.89 24.06 0.57
N CYS A 183 -4.81 24.18 1.90
CA CYS A 183 -5.88 23.87 2.85
C CYS A 183 -7.20 24.66 2.65
N TRP A 184 -7.29 25.67 1.78
CA TRP A 184 -8.51 26.48 1.70
C TRP A 184 -9.62 25.86 0.82
N TYR A 185 -9.29 25.38 -0.38
CA TYR A 185 -10.31 24.96 -1.36
C TYR A 185 -10.97 23.63 -0.97
N VAL A 186 -10.19 22.75 -0.34
CA VAL A 186 -10.63 21.42 0.07
C VAL A 186 -11.40 21.48 1.38
N VAL A 187 -11.01 22.33 2.33
CA VAL A 187 -11.81 22.63 3.55
C VAL A 187 -13.16 23.22 3.19
N CYS A 188 -13.25 24.10 2.17
CA CYS A 188 -14.54 24.61 1.69
C CYS A 188 -15.44 23.53 1.07
N ILE A 189 -14.88 22.57 0.34
CA ILE A 189 -15.64 21.43 -0.20
C ILE A 189 -16.07 20.50 0.95
N TYR A 190 -15.19 20.19 1.92
CA TYR A 190 -15.52 19.36 3.09
C TYR A 190 -16.57 20.00 4.00
N ALA A 191 -16.47 21.30 4.25
CA ALA A 191 -17.44 22.06 5.04
C ALA A 191 -18.81 22.13 4.36
N ARG A 192 -18.87 22.25 3.03
CA ARG A 192 -20.13 22.19 2.26
C ARG A 192 -20.74 20.80 2.19
N ALA A 193 -19.93 19.75 2.21
CA ALA A 193 -20.38 18.36 2.18
C ALA A 193 -20.80 17.82 3.56
N GLY A 194 -20.76 18.64 4.63
CA GLY A 194 -21.19 18.25 5.98
C GLY A 194 -20.23 17.30 6.71
N PHE A 195 -19.01 17.12 6.19
CA PHE A 195 -17.98 16.35 6.88
C PHE A 195 -17.30 17.22 7.92
N ARG A 196 -17.18 16.74 9.16
CA ARG A 196 -16.42 17.42 10.22
C ARG A 196 -14.97 17.51 9.76
N VAL A 197 -14.53 18.73 9.47
CA VAL A 197 -13.11 19.05 9.35
C VAL A 197 -12.58 19.08 10.78
N CYS A 198 -11.93 18.01 11.22
CA CYS A 198 -11.12 18.08 12.44
C CYS A 198 -9.91 18.95 12.11
N VAL A 199 -9.95 20.19 12.59
CA VAL A 199 -8.82 21.13 12.61
C VAL A 199 -7.81 20.67 13.65
#